data_AF-A0A6M0PBV1-F1
#
_entry.id   AF-A0A6M0PBV1-F1
#
_cell.length_a   1.000
_cell.length_b   1.000
_cell.length_c   1.000
_cell.angle_alpha   90.00
_cell.angle_beta   90.00
_cell.angle_gamma   90.00
#
_symmetry.space_group_name_H-M   'P 1'
#
loop_
_entity.id
_entity.type
_entity.pdbx_description
1 polymer ?
#
loop_
_entity_poly.entity_id
_entity_poly.type
_entity_poly.pdbx_seq_one_letter_code
_entity_poly.pdbx_strand_id
1 'polypeptide(L)' 'MTLDEIKPFLDKNVLVILDTGQQYEGYLTNYVPELDDDENLIQSVDLIPSDGHELGYYYGFELEQIKKIELI' A
#
# COMPACT_ATOMS: atom_id res chain seq x y z
N MET A 1 3.98 -2.18 -10.38
CA MET A 1 3.05 -3.26 -9.98
C MET A 1 1.65 -2.97 -10.50
N THR A 2 0.76 -3.97 -10.58
CA THR A 2 -0.64 -3.83 -10.99
C THR A 2 -1.60 -4.08 -9.83
N LEU A 3 -2.87 -3.68 -9.96
CA LEU A 3 -3.88 -3.87 -8.92
C LEU A 3 -4.05 -5.36 -8.52
N ASP A 4 -4.13 -6.26 -9.50
CA ASP A 4 -4.31 -7.69 -9.23
C ASP A 4 -3.11 -8.30 -8.49
N GLU A 5 -1.91 -7.78 -8.71
CA GLU A 5 -0.72 -8.18 -7.98
C GLU A 5 -0.73 -7.71 -6.52
N ILE A 6 -1.33 -6.56 -6.22
CA ILE A 6 -1.38 -6.03 -4.85
C ILE A 6 -2.51 -6.59 -4.01
N LYS A 7 -3.63 -7.00 -4.63
CA LYS A 7 -4.85 -7.46 -3.92
C LYS A 7 -4.57 -8.50 -2.83
N PRO A 8 -3.68 -9.50 -3.02
CA PRO A 8 -3.37 -10.48 -1.97
C PRO A 8 -2.69 -9.89 -0.72
N PHE A 9 -2.16 -8.68 -0.81
CA PHE A 9 -1.39 -7.99 0.22
C PHE A 9 -2.18 -6.88 0.91
N LEU A 10 -3.29 -6.44 0.33
CA LEU A 10 -4.19 -5.48 0.97
C LEU A 10 -4.71 -6.01 2.30
N ASP A 11 -4.88 -5.09 3.24
CA ASP A 11 -5.34 -5.32 4.60
C ASP A 11 -4.44 -6.26 5.42
N LYS A 12 -3.13 -6.16 5.18
CA LYS A 12 -2.11 -6.97 5.86
C LYS A 12 -0.88 -6.15 6.20
N ASN A 13 -0.12 -6.65 7.17
CA ASN A 13 1.23 -6.15 7.42
C ASN A 13 2.19 -6.69 6.38
N VAL A 14 2.94 -5.79 5.76
CA VAL A 14 3.83 -6.10 4.65
C VAL A 14 5.12 -5.28 4.72
N LEU A 15 6.11 -5.74 3.97
CA LEU A 15 7.28 -4.97 3.58
C LEU A 15 7.10 -4.51 2.13
N VAL A 16 6.99 -3.21 1.90
CA VAL A 16 6.98 -2.58 0.57
C VAL A 16 8.41 -2.22 0.19
N ILE A 17 8.84 -2.70 -0.99
CA ILE A 17 10.16 -2.41 -1.55
C ILE A 17 9.95 -1.60 -2.84
N LEU A 18 10.51 -0.39 -2.88
CA LEU A 18 10.42 0.50 -4.03
C LEU A 18 11.51 0.20 -5.07
N ASP A 19 11.34 0.74 -6.28
CA ASP A 19 12.34 0.65 -7.35
C ASP A 19 13.67 1.33 -6.98
N THR A 20 13.63 2.32 -6.09
CA THR A 20 14.80 2.99 -5.51
C THR A 20 15.59 2.09 -4.55
N GLY A 21 15.03 0.95 -4.15
CA GLY A 21 15.58 0.05 -3.13
C GLY A 21 15.21 0.43 -1.70
N GLN A 22 14.45 1.51 -1.50
CA GLN A 22 13.91 1.88 -0.19
C GLN A 22 12.87 0.85 0.26
N GLN A 23 12.79 0.65 1.58
CA GLN A 23 11.91 -0.35 2.19
C GLN A 23 11.07 0.29 3.29
N TYR A 24 9.80 -0.09 3.34
CA TYR A 24 8.84 0.42 4.31
C TYR A 24 8.00 -0.74 4.84
N GLU A 25 7.91 -0.84 6.16
CA GLU A 25 7.11 -1.85 6.85
C GLU A 25 5.84 -1.19 7.40
N GLY A 26 4.69 -1.85 7.22
CA GLY A 26 3.44 -1.38 7.78
C GLY A 26 2.22 -2.13 7.28
N TYR A 27 1.06 -1.66 7.69
CA TYR A 27 -0.24 -2.15 7.24
C TYR A 27 -0.62 -1.52 5.90
N LEU A 28 -0.75 -2.34 4.87
CA LEU A 28 -1.09 -1.89 3.52
C LEU A 28 -2.60 -1.80 3.35
N THR A 29 -3.09 -0.64 2.92
CA THR A 29 -4.50 -0.39 2.63
C THR A 29 -4.64 0.42 1.35
N ASN A 30 -5.82 0.36 0.75
CA ASN A 30 -6.21 1.14 -0.42
C ASN A 30 -7.44 2.00 -0.11
N TYR A 31 -7.62 2.40 1.16
CA TYR A 31 -8.80 3.11 1.61
C TYR A 31 -8.95 4.45 0.89
N VAL A 32 -9.83 4.48 -0.13
CA VAL A 32 -10.31 5.71 -0.75
C VAL A 32 -11.70 5.98 -0.18
N PRO A 33 -11.90 7.04 0.63
CA PRO A 33 -13.14 7.28 1.38
C PRO A 33 -14.42 7.47 0.54
N GLU A 34 -14.35 7.47 -0.80
CA GLU A 34 -15.48 7.77 -1.68
C GLU A 34 -15.48 6.96 -2.99
N LEU A 35 -15.37 5.62 -3.00
CA LEU A 35 -15.57 4.86 -4.24
C LEU A 35 -16.31 3.54 -3.99
N ASP A 36 -17.64 3.59 -4.09
CA ASP A 36 -18.60 2.47 -4.06
C ASP A 36 -18.60 1.65 -5.38
N ASP A 37 -17.74 1.97 -6.35
CA ASP A 37 -17.74 1.36 -7.68
C ASP A 37 -16.45 0.56 -7.93
N ASP A 38 -16.65 -0.74 -8.16
CA ASP A 38 -15.67 -1.77 -8.59
C ASP A 38 -14.83 -1.41 -9.85
N GLU A 39 -15.06 -0.25 -10.47
CA GLU A 39 -14.41 0.19 -11.71
C GLU A 39 -13.38 1.31 -11.53
N ASN A 40 -13.16 1.81 -10.32
CA ASN A 40 -12.12 2.82 -10.12
C ASN A 40 -10.73 2.17 -10.08
N LEU A 41 -9.92 2.47 -11.11
CA LEU A 41 -8.53 2.08 -11.19
C LEU A 41 -7.77 2.57 -9.96
N ILE A 42 -7.52 1.66 -9.02
CA ILE A 42 -6.59 1.91 -7.91
C ILE A 42 -5.19 2.07 -8.52
N GLN A 43 -4.68 3.30 -8.47
CA GLN A 43 -3.33 3.66 -8.95
C GLN A 43 -2.33 3.83 -7.81
N SER A 44 -2.82 3.92 -6.58
CA SER A 44 -2.01 4.12 -5.38
C SER A 44 -2.52 3.31 -4.18
N VAL A 45 -1.65 3.16 -3.19
CA VAL A 45 -1.92 2.50 -1.90
C VAL A 45 -1.29 3.28 -0.76
N ASP A 46 -1.87 3.14 0.41
CA ASP A 46 -1.35 3.69 1.66
C ASP A 46 -0.72 2.58 2.51
N LEU A 47 0.41 2.89 3.11
CA LEU A 47 1.08 2.05 4.10
C LEU A 47 1.09 2.78 5.44
N ILE A 48 0.44 2.20 6.43
CA ILE A 48 0.39 2.73 7.79
C ILE A 48 1.49 2.04 8.60
N PRO A 49 2.58 2.74 8.98
CA PRO A 49 3.62 2.14 9.80
C PRO A 49 3.10 1.87 11.22
N SER A 50 3.85 1.08 12.00
CA SER A 50 3.42 0.63 13.35
C SER A 50 3.15 1.78 14.32
N ASP A 51 3.91 2.87 14.22
CA ASP A 51 3.71 4.13 14.94
C ASP A 51 2.75 5.09 14.22
N GLY A 52 2.40 4.81 12.96
CA GLY A 52 1.52 5.64 12.12
C GLY A 52 0.10 5.76 12.65
N HIS A 53 -0.43 4.72 13.31
CA HIS A 53 -1.74 4.78 13.97
C HIS A 53 -1.76 5.73 15.17
N GLU A 54 -0.69 5.78 15.95
CA GLU A 54 -0.59 6.65 17.12
C GLU A 54 -0.31 8.10 16.73
N LEU A 55 0.50 8.29 15.67
CA LEU A 55 0.97 9.59 15.21
C LEU A 55 0.12 10.20 14.09
N GLY A 56 -0.83 9.44 13.53
CA GLY A 56 -1.78 9.90 12.52
C GLY A 56 -1.16 10.17 11.15
N TYR A 57 -0.21 9.32 10.70
CA TYR A 57 0.43 9.45 9.39
C TYR A 57 0.53 8.11 8.64
N TYR A 58 0.71 8.20 7.33
CA TYR A 58 0.88 7.07 6.41
C TYR A 58 1.82 7.45 5.27
N TYR A 59 2.30 6.44 4.53
CA TYR A 59 3.04 6.61 3.28
C TYR A 59 2.14 6.25 2.11
N GLY A 60 1.92 7.20 1.20
CA GLY A 60 1.26 6.92 -0.09
C GLY A 60 2.27 6.48 -1.14
N PHE A 61 1.96 5.41 -1.86
CA PHE A 61 2.78 4.88 -2.96
C PHE A 61 1.95 4.70 -4.23
N GLU A 62 2.46 5.19 -5.35
CA GLU A 62 1.93 4.83 -6.66
C GLU A 62 2.33 3.38 -6.98
N LEU A 63 1.42 2.60 -7.57
CA LEU A 63 1.69 1.18 -7.87
C LEU A 63 2.91 0.99 -8.78
N GLU A 64 3.20 1.97 -9.65
CA GLU A 64 4.35 1.95 -10.54
C GLU A 64 5.69 2.08 -9.81
N GLN A 65 5.73 2.65 -8.61
CA GLN A 65 6.95 2.82 -7.81
C GLN A 65 7.31 1.55 -7.03
N ILE A 66 6.33 0.67 -6.84
CA ILE A 66 6.47 -0.54 -6.04
C ILE A 66 7.09 -1.65 -6.88
N LYS A 67 8.29 -2.05 -6.47
CA LYS A 67 9.03 -3.16 -7.07
C LYS A 67 8.54 -4.51 -6.56
N LYS A 68 8.32 -4.62 -5.25
CA LYS A 68 7.98 -5.87 -4.57
C LYS A 68 7.23 -5.61 -3.26
N ILE A 69 6.34 -6.53 -2.89
CA ILE A 69 5.71 -6.59 -1.58
C ILE A 69 5.97 -7.98 -0.98
N GLU A 70 6.27 -8.05 0.32
CA GLU A 70 6.44 -9.28 1.08
C GLU A 70 5.50 -9.31 2.30
N LEU A 71 4.87 -10.46 2.57
CA LEU A 71 4.08 -10.66 3.79
C LEU A 71 5.01 -10.86 5.00
N ILE A 72 4.63 -10.30 6.14
CA ILE A 72 5.32 -10.42 7.43
C ILE A 72 4.50 -11.28 8.39
#